data_AF-A0A0D2ZY33-F1
#
_entry.id   AF-A0A0D2ZY33-F1
#
_cell.length_a   1.000
_cell.length_b   1.000
_cell.length_c   1.000
_cell.angle_alpha   90.00
_cell.angle_beta   90.00
_cell.angle_gamma   90.00
#
_symmetry.space_group_name_H-M   'P 1'
#
loop_
_entity.id
_entity.type
_entity.pdbx_description
1 polymer ?
#
loop_
_entity_poly.entity_id
_entity_poly.type
_entity_poly.pdbx_seq_one_letter_code
_entity_poly.pdbx_strand_id
1 'polypeptide(L)' 'MADELDRRLDAAVNEAFDEYFEETYNSIVENRTAKKKKRAYVERNQEAGHNRLWNDYFSEDPTFPPHLFRRRFCMNKE' A
#
# COMPACT_ATOMS: atom_id res chain seq x y z
N MET A 1 33.12 -15.42 -41.79
CA MET A 1 31.87 -16.23 -41.79
C MET A 1 31.21 -16.24 -40.42
N ALA A 2 31.95 -16.49 -39.33
CA ALA A 2 31.43 -16.39 -37.96
C ALA A 2 31.02 -14.94 -37.59
N ASP A 3 31.87 -13.95 -37.89
CA ASP A 3 31.62 -12.54 -37.55
C ASP A 3 30.38 -11.93 -38.22
N GLU A 4 29.97 -12.46 -39.36
CA GLU A 4 28.77 -11.99 -40.06
C GLU A 4 27.50 -12.59 -39.48
N LEU A 5 27.58 -13.85 -39.02
CA LEU A 5 26.49 -14.51 -38.31
C LEU A 5 26.27 -13.84 -36.95
N ASP A 6 27.35 -13.50 -36.25
CA ASP A 6 27.34 -12.83 -34.95
C ASP A 6 26.68 -11.45 -35.04
N ARG A 7 27.09 -10.63 -36.01
CA ARG A 7 26.45 -9.32 -36.26
C ARG A 7 24.98 -9.43 -36.62
N ARG A 8 24.59 -10.45 -37.39
CA ARG A 8 23.18 -10.67 -37.75
C ARG A 8 22.35 -11.13 -36.55
N LEU A 9 22.93 -11.93 -35.67
CA LEU A 9 22.30 -12.34 -34.42
C LEU A 9 22.13 -11.14 -33.48
N ASP A 10 23.18 -10.34 -33.30
CA ASP A 10 23.13 -9.13 -32.48
C ASP A 10 22.08 -8.15 -33.01
N ALA A 11 22.01 -7.94 -34.32
CA ALA A 11 20.99 -7.09 -34.94
C ALA A 11 19.57 -7.61 -34.68
N ALA A 12 19.33 -8.90 -34.89
CA ALA A 12 18.02 -9.52 -34.68
C ALA A 12 17.59 -9.50 -33.20
N VAL A 13 18.55 -9.68 -32.28
CA VAL A 13 18.31 -9.63 -30.84
C VAL A 13 17.97 -8.20 -30.41
N ASN A 14 18.73 -7.20 -30.86
CA ASN A 14 18.45 -5.80 -30.55
C ASN A 14 17.07 -5.38 -31.07
N GLU A 15 16.71 -5.77 -32.29
CA GLU A 15 15.38 -5.50 -32.87
C GLU A 15 14.25 -6.12 -32.04
N ALA A 16 14.39 -7.39 -31.65
CA ALA A 16 13.41 -8.06 -30.80
C ALA A 16 13.30 -7.43 -29.40
N PHE A 17 14.42 -6.95 -28.85
CA PHE A 17 14.43 -6.23 -27.57
C PHE A 17 13.72 -4.88 -27.70
N ASP A 18 14.01 -4.10 -28.74
CA ASP A 18 13.40 -2.79 -28.96
C ASP A 18 11.88 -2.91 -29.11
N GLU A 19 11.39 -3.87 -29.89
CA GLU A 19 9.95 -4.15 -30.04
C GLU A 19 9.28 -4.48 -28.69
N TYR A 20 9.89 -5.39 -27.91
CA TYR A 20 9.37 -5.79 -26.60
C TYR A 20 9.37 -4.63 -25.58
N PHE A 21 10.44 -3.83 -25.56
CA PHE A 21 10.53 -2.67 -24.66
C PHE A 21 9.51 -1.60 -25.02
N GLU A 22 9.28 -1.36 -26.32
CA GLU A 22 8.30 -0.38 -26.77
C GLU A 22 6.87 -0.82 -26.42
N GLU A 23 6.51 -2.09 -26.64
CA GLU A 23 5.21 -2.65 -26.28
C GLU A 23 4.96 -2.55 -24.77
N THR A 24 5.93 -2.99 -23.95
CA THR A 24 5.81 -2.96 -22.48
C THR A 24 5.76 -1.54 -21.94
N TYR A 25 6.55 -0.62 -22.49
CA TYR A 25 6.52 0.79 -22.11
C TYR A 25 5.17 1.43 -22.42
N ASN A 26 4.65 1.22 -23.63
CA ASN A 26 3.34 1.74 -24.05
C ASN A 26 2.23 1.21 -23.13
N SER A 27 2.22 -0.09 -22.82
CA SER A 27 1.28 -0.69 -21.86
C SER A 27 1.34 -0.03 -20.48
N ILE A 28 2.55 0.21 -19.95
CA ILE A 28 2.72 0.85 -18.63
C ILE A 28 2.25 2.31 -18.67
N VAL A 29 2.59 3.05 -19.72
CA VAL A 29 2.21 4.46 -19.88
C VAL A 29 0.70 4.60 -19.99
N GLU A 30 0.07 3.81 -20.85
CA GLU A 30 -1.40 3.79 -21.03
C GLU A 30 -2.11 3.48 -19.71
N ASN A 31 -1.65 2.48 -18.95
CA ASN A 31 -2.20 2.13 -17.64
C ASN A 31 -2.00 3.24 -16.58
N ARG A 32 -0.95 4.06 -16.70
CA ARG A 32 -0.71 5.22 -15.81
C ARG A 32 -1.59 6.42 -16.14
N THR A 33 -2.07 6.56 -17.37
CA THR A 33 -2.98 7.67 -17.75
C THR A 33 -4.36 7.56 -17.08
N ALA A 34 -4.74 6.37 -16.63
CA ALA A 34 -5.93 6.16 -15.81
C ALA A 34 -5.74 6.84 -14.44
N LYS A 35 -6.22 8.09 -14.33
CA LYS A 35 -6.20 8.86 -13.08
C LYS A 35 -6.91 8.05 -11.99
N LYS A 36 -6.15 7.48 -11.06
CA LYS A 36 -6.70 6.81 -9.88
C LYS A 36 -7.58 7.80 -9.12
N LYS A 37 -8.85 7.46 -8.90
CA LYS A 37 -9.75 8.29 -8.10
C LYS A 37 -9.16 8.45 -6.70
N LYS A 38 -9.00 9.70 -6.25
CA LYS A 38 -8.61 9.98 -4.86
C LYS A 38 -9.72 9.45 -3.94
N ARG A 39 -9.32 8.76 -2.86
CA ARG A 39 -10.28 8.39 -1.81
C ARG A 39 -10.82 9.66 -1.17
N ALA A 40 -12.13 9.71 -0.91
CA ALA A 40 -12.72 10.80 -0.16
C ALA A 40 -12.23 10.75 1.29
N TYR A 41 -11.91 11.91 1.85
CA TYR A 41 -11.68 12.03 3.28
C TYR A 41 -13.01 11.82 4.01
N VAL A 42 -12.99 10.97 5.05
CA VAL A 42 -14.13 10.74 5.93
C VAL A 42 -13.68 11.15 7.33
N GLU A 43 -14.30 12.19 7.85
CA GLU A 43 -14.07 12.64 9.22
C GLU A 43 -14.61 11.60 10.20
N ARG A 44 -13.75 11.10 11.09
CA ARG A 44 -14.09 10.04 12.05
C ARG A 44 -14.17 10.53 13.49
N ASN A 45 -14.12 11.84 13.72
CA ASN A 45 -14.11 12.44 15.06
C ASN A 45 -13.12 11.74 16.00
N GLN A 46 -11.87 11.55 15.53
CA GLN A 46 -10.86 10.73 16.21
C GLN A 46 -10.59 11.21 17.64
N GLU A 47 -10.55 12.52 17.85
CA GLU A 47 -10.38 13.14 19.16
C GLU A 47 -11.51 12.80 20.13
N ALA A 48 -12.76 12.93 19.69
CA ALA A 48 -13.92 12.55 20.50
C ALA A 48 -13.94 11.04 20.79
N GLY A 49 -13.54 10.20 19.83
CA GLY A 49 -13.37 8.77 20.03
C GLY A 49 -12.29 8.43 21.05
N HIS A 50 -11.16 9.13 21.01
CA HIS A 50 -10.08 8.97 21.98
C HIS A 50 -10.51 9.36 23.39
N ASN A 51 -11.18 10.50 23.54
CA ASN A 51 -11.67 10.98 24.84
C ASN A 51 -12.69 10.00 25.44
N ARG A 52 -13.60 9.43 24.63
CA ARG A 52 -14.53 8.38 25.09
C ARG A 52 -13.78 7.14 25.55
N LEU A 53 -12.84 6.65 24.74
CA LEU A 53 -12.01 5.49 25.11
C LEU A 53 -11.27 5.72 26.44
N TRP A 54 -10.73 6.92 26.65
CA TRP A 54 -10.05 7.27 27.89
C TRP A 54 -11.01 7.28 29.09
N ASN A 55 -12.14 7.98 28.98
CA ASN A 55 -13.11 8.11 30.07
C ASN A 55 -13.84 6.79 30.40
N ASP A 56 -13.97 5.91 29.42
CA ASP A 56 -14.64 4.63 29.62
C ASP A 56 -13.74 3.63 30.38
N TYR A 57 -12.41 3.72 30.22
CA TYR A 57 -11.48 2.65 30.62
C TYR A 57 -10.25 3.06 31.43
N PHE A 58 -9.73 4.27 31.25
CA PHE A 58 -8.43 4.69 31.79
C PHE A 58 -8.51 5.87 32.76
N SER A 59 -9.67 6.53 32.85
CA SER A 59 -9.91 7.56 33.87
C SER A 59 -9.84 6.98 35.29
N GLU A 60 -9.64 7.86 36.27
CA GLU A 60 -9.61 7.49 37.69
C GLU A 60 -10.93 6.87 38.15
N ASP A 61 -12.05 7.35 37.61
CA ASP A 61 -13.38 6.75 37.75
C ASP A 61 -13.88 6.30 36.37
N PRO A 62 -13.56 5.06 35.94
CA PRO A 62 -13.95 4.56 34.63
C PRO A 62 -15.43 4.20 34.62
N THR A 63 -16.10 4.51 33.51
CA THR A 63 -17.53 4.18 33.33
C THR A 63 -17.78 2.67 33.44
N PHE A 64 -16.80 1.86 33.06
CA PHE A 64 -16.88 0.41 33.17
C PHE A 64 -15.88 -0.14 34.21
N PRO A 65 -16.36 -0.82 35.27
CA PRO A 65 -15.49 -1.39 36.28
C PRO A 65 -14.60 -2.51 35.73
N PRO A 66 -13.44 -2.79 36.37
CA PRO A 66 -12.43 -3.72 35.87
C PRO A 66 -12.92 -5.14 35.60
N HIS A 67 -13.97 -5.61 36.28
CA HIS A 67 -14.52 -6.95 36.07
C HIS A 67 -15.39 -7.06 34.81
N LEU A 68 -15.87 -5.93 34.27
CA LEU A 68 -16.48 -5.85 32.94
C LEU A 68 -15.41 -5.80 31.83
N PHE A 69 -14.12 -5.65 32.19
CA PHE A 69 -13.03 -5.53 31.25
C PHE A 69 -11.85 -6.47 31.52
N ARG A 70 -11.69 -7.48 30.65
CA ARG A 70 -10.46 -7.73 29.86
C ARG A 70 -10.54 -9.03 29.08
N ARG A 71 -10.53 -8.97 27.74
CA ARG A 71 -10.04 -10.10 26.95
C ARG A 71 -9.49 -9.76 25.56
N ARG A 72 -8.80 -8.63 25.35
CA ARG A 72 -8.03 -8.43 24.09
C ARG A 72 -6.68 -7.70 24.22
N PHE A 73 -6.52 -6.76 25.14
CA PHE A 73 -5.22 -6.12 25.39
C PHE A 73 -4.59 -6.63 26.68
N CYS A 74 -3.64 -7.57 26.57
CA CYS A 74 -2.63 -7.75 27.62
C CYS A 74 -1.69 -6.55 27.53
N MET A 75 -2.00 -5.49 28.27
CA MET A 75 -0.98 -4.50 28.59
C MET A 75 -0.03 -5.18 29.58
N ASN A 76 1.23 -5.34 29.21
CA ASN A 76 2.25 -5.77 30.15
C ASN A 76 2.28 -4.77 31.30
N LYS A 77 2.13 -5.26 32.52
CA LYS A 77 2.42 -4.46 33.70
C LYS A 77 3.93 -4.45 33.84
N GLU A 78 4.55 -3.30 33.68
CA GLU A 78 5.78 -3.00 34.41
C GLU A 78 5.42 -2.58 35.84
#